data_AF-A0A933H1E3-F1
#
_entry.id   AF-A0A933H1E3-F1
#
_cell.length_a   1.000
_cell.length_b   1.000
_cell.length_c   1.000
_cell.angle_alpha   90.00
_cell.angle_beta   90.00
_cell.angle_gamma   90.00
#
_symmetry.space_group_name_H-M   'P 1'
#
loop_
_entity.id
_entity.type
_entity.pdbx_description
1 polymer ?
#
loop_
_entity_poly.entity_id
_entity_poly.type
_entity_poly.pdbx_seq_one_letter_code
_entity_poly.pdbx_strand_id
1 'polypeptide(L)'
;MIPRSAGAQPAIQLGAATPDFPGPAPDAGSGSAGAARARALALVEQVRRDPAGALPEVCRLAWTEPDDSLRRLGIRLLGRIDLAESRATLRDLIAAEDHPGIRDLARRVLETMETAPR
;
A
#
# COMPACT_ATOMS: atom_id res chain seq x y z
N MET A 1 35.86 59.92 14.57
CA MET A 1 36.77 58.86 15.04
C MET A 1 35.92 57.79 15.71
N ILE A 2 35.54 56.75 14.97
CA ILE A 2 34.70 55.62 15.43
C ILE A 2 35.33 54.35 14.84
N PRO A 3 35.54 53.29 15.64
CA PRO A 3 36.30 52.11 15.26
C PRO A 3 35.52 51.06 14.45
N ARG A 4 36.34 50.25 13.78
CA ARG A 4 36.08 49.02 13.03
C ARG A 4 35.32 47.95 13.84
N SER A 5 34.44 47.26 13.12
CA SER A 5 34.08 45.83 13.21
C SER A 5 34.37 45.06 14.51
N ALA A 6 33.30 44.58 15.15
CA ALA A 6 33.26 43.25 15.75
C ALA A 6 31.89 42.64 15.43
N GLY A 7 31.91 41.51 14.72
CA GLY A 7 30.72 40.79 14.32
C GLY A 7 29.96 40.24 15.52
N ALA A 8 28.67 40.54 15.58
CA ALA A 8 27.71 39.83 16.41
C ALA A 8 26.47 39.60 15.53
N GLN A 9 26.47 38.48 14.81
CA GLN A 9 25.23 37.94 14.23
C GLN A 9 24.64 36.95 15.25
N PRO A 10 23.36 37.09 15.60
CA PRO A 10 22.71 36.19 16.55
C PRO A 10 22.60 34.78 15.95
N ALA A 11 22.86 33.80 16.80
CA ALA A 11 22.61 32.39 16.52
C ALA A 11 21.15 32.21 16.11
N ILE A 12 20.91 32.00 14.81
CA ILE A 12 19.66 31.43 14.33
C ILE A 12 19.67 29.98 14.81
N GLN A 13 19.06 29.78 15.97
CA GLN A 13 18.62 28.48 16.45
C GLN A 13 17.62 27.99 15.40
N LEU A 14 18.12 27.25 14.40
CA LEU A 14 17.28 26.48 13.50
C LEU A 14 16.63 25.42 14.39
N GLY A 15 15.47 25.76 14.93
CA GLY A 15 14.55 24.79 15.46
C GLY A 15 14.28 23.80 14.33
N ALA A 16 14.94 22.65 14.39
CA ALA A 16 14.44 21.47 13.75
C ALA A 16 13.07 21.25 14.39
N ALA A 17 12.03 21.75 13.73
CA ALA A 17 10.71 21.19 13.84
C ALA A 17 10.82 19.78 13.25
N THR A 18 11.40 18.86 14.02
CA THR A 18 11.09 17.45 13.89
C THR A 18 9.58 17.41 14.00
N PRO A 19 8.83 16.97 12.98
CA PRO A 19 7.45 16.67 13.22
C PRO A 19 7.46 15.57 14.30
N ASP A 20 6.99 15.92 15.49
CA ASP A 20 6.63 15.00 16.56
C ASP A 20 5.43 14.21 16.05
N PHE A 21 5.70 13.27 15.15
CA PHE A 21 4.83 12.15 14.96
C PHE A 21 5.08 11.26 16.17
N PRO A 22 4.05 10.92 16.96
CA PRO A 22 4.19 9.85 17.93
C PRO A 22 4.56 8.60 17.14
N GLY A 23 5.86 8.27 17.13
CA GLY A 23 6.34 7.01 16.61
C GLY A 23 5.65 5.92 17.40
N PRO A 24 4.98 4.95 16.75
CA PRO A 24 4.40 3.85 17.48
C PRO A 24 5.54 3.13 18.23
N ALA A 25 5.34 2.98 19.53
CA ALA A 25 6.27 2.34 20.44
C ALA A 25 6.78 1.00 19.88
N PRO A 26 8.09 0.70 19.99
CA PRO A 26 8.62 -0.59 19.58
C PRO A 26 8.42 -1.62 20.70
N ASP A 27 7.26 -2.27 20.76
CA ASP A 27 7.12 -3.61 21.35
C ASP A 27 5.75 -4.24 21.01
N ALA A 28 5.75 -5.15 20.03
CA ALA A 28 4.84 -6.30 19.87
C ALA A 28 4.82 -6.77 18.40
N GLY A 29 5.86 -7.51 17.99
CA GLY A 29 5.96 -8.19 16.69
C GLY A 29 4.89 -9.27 16.41
N SER A 30 3.75 -9.25 17.12
CA SER A 30 2.66 -10.22 16.98
C SER A 30 1.26 -9.59 16.83
N GLY A 31 1.11 -8.26 17.03
CA GLY A 31 -0.21 -7.59 16.96
C GLY A 31 -0.57 -7.04 15.56
N SER A 32 0.42 -6.52 14.83
CA SER A 32 0.19 -5.85 13.54
C SER A 32 -0.18 -6.84 12.41
N ALA A 33 0.50 -8.00 12.36
CA ALA A 33 0.19 -9.05 11.39
C ALA A 33 -1.21 -9.65 11.62
N GLY A 34 -1.63 -9.79 12.89
CA GLY A 34 -2.98 -10.22 13.24
C GLY A 34 -4.04 -9.21 12.80
N ALA A 35 -3.80 -7.92 13.01
CA ALA A 35 -4.69 -6.84 12.59
C ALA A 35 -4.79 -6.73 11.05
N ALA A 36 -3.67 -6.83 10.34
CA ALA A 36 -3.65 -6.82 8.87
C ALA A 36 -4.43 -8.01 8.30
N ARG A 37 -4.26 -9.20 8.90
CA ARG A 37 -5.00 -10.41 8.51
C ARG A 37 -6.49 -10.30 8.82
N ALA A 38 -6.88 -9.72 9.95
CA ALA A 38 -8.28 -9.47 10.29
C ALA A 38 -8.93 -8.49 9.30
N ARG A 39 -8.22 -7.41 8.93
CA ARG A 39 -8.66 -6.46 7.90
C ARG A 39 -8.81 -7.13 6.54
N ALA A 40 -7.85 -7.97 6.15
CA ALA A 40 -7.91 -8.71 4.91
C ALA A 40 -9.11 -9.67 4.85
N LEU A 41 -9.45 -10.34 5.96
CA LEU A 41 -10.66 -11.17 6.05
C LEU A 41 -11.95 -10.35 5.93
N ALA A 42 -12.02 -9.18 6.58
CA ALA A 42 -13.15 -8.28 6.45
C ALA A 42 -13.31 -7.79 4.99
N LEU A 43 -12.20 -7.51 4.32
CA LEU A 43 -12.19 -7.08 2.93
C LEU A 43 -12.70 -8.16 1.98
N VAL A 44 -12.39 -9.44 2.23
CA VAL A 44 -12.95 -10.56 1.44
C VAL A 44 -14.48 -10.56 1.52
N GLU A 45 -15.05 -10.34 2.71
CA GLU A 45 -16.50 -10.29 2.88
C GLU A 45 -17.10 -9.03 2.25
N GLN A 46 -16.41 -7.88 2.33
CA GLN A 46 -16.84 -6.66 1.66
C GLN A 46 -16.88 -6.82 0.15
N VAL A 47 -15.86 -7.43 -0.48
CA VAL A 47 -15.84 -7.71 -1.93
C VAL A 47 -17.04 -8.55 -2.35
N ARG A 48 -17.51 -9.47 -1.50
CA ARG A 48 -18.71 -10.28 -1.79
C ARG A 48 -20.01 -9.49 -1.73
N ARG A 49 -20.08 -8.46 -0.88
CA ARG A 49 -21.28 -7.64 -0.68
C ARG A 49 -21.34 -6.45 -1.63
N ASP A 50 -20.22 -5.77 -1.78
CA ASP A 50 -20.06 -4.56 -2.58
C ASP A 50 -18.65 -4.53 -3.22
N PRO A 51 -18.48 -5.19 -4.39
CA PRO A 51 -17.18 -5.31 -5.05
C PRO A 51 -16.65 -3.95 -5.53
N ALA A 52 -17.54 -3.02 -5.92
CA ALA A 52 -17.14 -1.71 -6.40
C ALA A 52 -16.60 -0.83 -5.27
N GLY A 53 -17.26 -0.77 -4.11
CA GLY A 53 -16.77 -0.01 -2.96
C GLY A 53 -15.57 -0.65 -2.25
N ALA A 54 -15.37 -1.97 -2.42
CA ALA A 54 -14.19 -2.67 -1.89
C ALA A 54 -12.92 -2.47 -2.75
N LEU A 55 -13.06 -2.11 -4.04
CA LEU A 55 -11.97 -1.98 -4.99
C LEU A 55 -10.78 -1.11 -4.50
N PRO A 56 -10.96 0.12 -3.99
CA PRO A 56 -9.83 0.96 -3.58
C PRO A 56 -8.99 0.31 -2.47
N GLU A 57 -9.64 -0.36 -1.52
CA GLU A 57 -8.94 -1.02 -0.42
C GLU A 57 -8.26 -2.33 -0.88
N VAL A 58 -8.84 -3.04 -1.85
CA VAL A 58 -8.21 -4.19 -2.51
C VAL A 58 -6.97 -3.76 -3.31
N CYS A 59 -7.06 -2.66 -4.05
CA CYS A 59 -5.91 -2.09 -4.76
C CYS A 59 -4.79 -1.75 -3.78
N ARG A 60 -5.11 -1.06 -2.67
CA ARG A 60 -4.14 -0.77 -1.62
C ARG A 60 -3.49 -2.05 -1.09
N LEU A 61 -4.27 -3.10 -0.79
CA LEU A 61 -3.75 -4.37 -0.29
C LEU A 61 -2.76 -5.02 -1.28
N ALA A 62 -3.04 -4.99 -2.58
CA ALA A 62 -2.18 -5.57 -3.60
C ALA A 62 -0.86 -4.80 -3.78
N TRP A 63 -0.90 -3.47 -3.69
CA TRP A 63 0.23 -2.60 -3.99
C TRP A 63 1.12 -2.33 -2.78
N THR A 64 0.54 -2.03 -1.62
CA THR A 64 1.29 -1.43 -0.51
C THR A 64 1.60 -2.39 0.61
N GLU A 65 0.99 -3.58 0.67
CA GLU A 65 1.26 -4.48 1.80
C GLU A 65 2.65 -5.10 1.74
N PRO A 66 3.39 -5.12 2.86
CA PRO A 66 4.71 -5.75 2.91
C PRO A 66 4.61 -7.28 2.96
N ASP A 67 3.48 -7.84 3.38
CA ASP A 67 3.27 -9.28 3.46
C ASP A 67 2.81 -9.83 2.11
N ASP A 68 3.66 -10.63 1.46
CA ASP A 68 3.37 -11.24 0.16
C ASP A 68 2.08 -12.06 0.15
N SER A 69 1.69 -12.68 1.27
CA SER A 69 0.44 -13.46 1.33
C SER A 69 -0.77 -12.55 1.23
N LEU A 70 -0.72 -11.38 1.87
CA LEU A 70 -1.76 -10.36 1.78
C LEU A 70 -1.79 -9.70 0.40
N ARG A 71 -0.63 -9.41 -0.20
CA ARG A 71 -0.55 -8.92 -1.59
C ARG A 71 -1.19 -9.89 -2.58
N ARG A 72 -0.84 -11.18 -2.45
CA ARG A 72 -1.43 -12.27 -3.27
C ARG A 72 -2.94 -12.37 -3.09
N LEU A 73 -3.43 -12.19 -1.86
CA LEU A 73 -4.86 -12.15 -1.60
C LEU A 73 -5.52 -10.96 -2.32
N GLY A 74 -4.93 -9.76 -2.24
CA GLY A 74 -5.41 -8.57 -2.94
C GLY A 74 -5.54 -8.80 -4.45
N ILE A 75 -4.51 -9.38 -5.06
CA ILE A 75 -4.51 -9.74 -6.49
C ILE A 75 -5.65 -10.70 -6.84
N ARG A 76 -5.90 -11.72 -6.02
CA ARG A 76 -7.03 -12.65 -6.24
C ARG A 76 -8.39 -11.96 -6.08
N LEU A 77 -8.50 -11.00 -5.16
CA LEU A 77 -9.72 -10.22 -4.97
C LEU A 77 -9.98 -9.28 -6.15
N LEU A 78 -8.96 -8.64 -6.72
CA LEU A 78 -9.08 -7.89 -7.99
C LEU A 78 -9.65 -8.77 -9.10
N GLY A 79 -9.17 -10.02 -9.17
CA GLY A 79 -9.68 -11.06 -10.07
C GLY A 79 -11.17 -11.36 -9.92
N ARG A 80 -11.72 -11.23 -8.72
CA ARG A 80 -13.14 -11.50 -8.45
C ARG A 80 -14.07 -10.32 -8.70
N ILE A 81 -13.56 -9.10 -8.63
CA ILE A 81 -14.35 -7.88 -8.83
C ILE A 81 -14.72 -7.71 -10.32
N ASP A 82 -13.93 -8.25 -11.25
CA ASP A 82 -14.13 -8.20 -12.72
C ASP A 82 -14.44 -6.82 -13.35
N LEU A 83 -14.04 -5.75 -12.69
CA LEU A 83 -14.19 -4.39 -13.21
C LEU A 83 -13.05 -4.03 -14.17
N ALA A 84 -13.31 -3.05 -15.05
CA ALA A 84 -12.30 -2.52 -15.97
C ALA A 84 -11.10 -1.95 -15.20
N GLU A 85 -11.36 -1.27 -14.08
CA GLU A 85 -10.34 -0.71 -13.20
C GLU A 85 -9.50 -1.81 -12.53
N SER A 86 -10.10 -2.93 -12.08
CA SER A 86 -9.35 -4.08 -11.57
C SER A 86 -8.36 -4.63 -12.59
N ARG A 87 -8.77 -4.73 -13.86
CA ARG A 87 -7.90 -5.18 -14.96
C ARG A 87 -6.75 -4.19 -15.21
N ALA A 88 -7.04 -2.88 -15.18
CA ALA A 88 -6.02 -1.84 -15.30
C ALA A 88 -4.99 -1.94 -14.17
N THR A 89 -5.45 -2.03 -12.92
CA THR A 89 -4.59 -2.22 -11.74
C THR A 89 -3.69 -3.45 -11.86
N LEU A 90 -4.21 -4.58 -12.36
CA LEU A 90 -3.40 -5.78 -12.57
C LEU A 90 -2.33 -5.57 -13.64
N ARG A 91 -2.63 -4.86 -14.73
CA ARG A 91 -1.64 -4.54 -15.78
C ARG A 91 -0.53 -3.63 -15.25
N ASP A 92 -0.90 -2.59 -14.53
CA ASP A 92 0.07 -1.68 -13.91
C ASP A 92 0.95 -2.42 -12.89
N LEU A 93 0.35 -3.32 -12.10
CA LEU A 93 1.09 -4.13 -11.14
C LEU A 93 2.08 -5.05 -11.85
N ILE A 94 1.69 -5.70 -12.94
CA ILE A 94 2.61 -6.57 -13.71
C ILE A 94 3.81 -5.78 -14.25
N ALA A 95 3.61 -4.52 -14.63
CA ALA A 95 4.67 -3.66 -15.16
C ALA A 95 5.62 -3.14 -14.08
N ALA A 96 5.09 -2.79 -12.90
CA ALA A 96 5.85 -2.18 -11.81
C ALA A 96 6.42 -3.17 -10.78
N GLU A 97 5.83 -4.36 -10.65
CA GLU A 97 6.18 -5.31 -9.59
C GLU A 97 7.51 -6.02 -9.86
N ASP A 98 8.52 -5.85 -9.00
CA ASP A 98 9.79 -6.56 -9.09
C ASP A 98 9.72 -8.02 -8.63
N HIS A 99 8.81 -8.36 -7.70
CA HIS A 99 8.74 -9.72 -7.18
C HIS A 99 8.13 -10.70 -8.21
N PRO A 100 8.89 -11.69 -8.74
CA PRO A 100 8.45 -12.54 -9.84
C PRO A 100 7.18 -13.33 -9.49
N GLY A 101 7.09 -13.87 -8.27
CA GLY A 101 5.89 -14.59 -7.83
C GLY A 101 4.61 -13.76 -7.71
N ILE A 102 4.71 -12.46 -7.44
CA ILE A 102 3.56 -11.54 -7.38
C ILE A 102 3.16 -11.15 -8.80
N ARG A 103 4.16 -10.83 -9.64
CA ARG A 103 3.98 -10.53 -11.07
C ARG A 103 3.31 -11.66 -11.84
N ASP A 104 3.80 -12.90 -11.67
CA ASP A 104 3.23 -14.09 -12.32
C ASP A 104 1.80 -14.35 -11.86
N LEU A 105 1.49 -14.16 -10.58
CA LEU A 105 0.13 -14.31 -10.08
C LEU A 105 -0.80 -13.26 -10.67
N ALA A 106 -0.38 -12.00 -10.72
CA ALA A 106 -1.16 -10.91 -11.31
C ALA A 106 -1.45 -11.17 -12.79
N ARG A 107 -0.44 -11.64 -13.55
CA ARG A 107 -0.61 -12.04 -14.95
C ARG A 107 -1.63 -13.16 -15.11
N ARG A 108 -1.50 -14.25 -14.37
CA ARG A 108 -2.45 -15.38 -14.43
C ARG A 108 -3.88 -14.99 -14.10
N VAL A 109 -4.06 -14.12 -13.09
CA VAL A 109 -5.38 -13.63 -12.71
C VAL A 109 -5.97 -12.78 -13.85
N LEU A 110 -5.20 -11.86 -14.42
CA LEU A 110 -5.64 -11.05 -15.55
C LEU A 110 -6.03 -11.92 -16.76
N GLU A 111 -5.19 -12.89 -17.13
CA GLU A 111 -5.48 -13.83 -18.22
C GLU A 111 -6.77 -14.62 -17.96
N THR A 112 -7.01 -15.03 -16.70
CA THR A 112 -8.25 -15.74 -16.31
C THR A 112 -9.49 -14.85 -16.49
N MET A 113 -9.40 -13.56 -16.15
CA MET A 113 -10.50 -12.59 -16.30
C MET A 113 -10.78 -12.22 -17.76
N GLU A 114 -9.77 -12.33 -18.62
CA GLU A 114 -9.90 -12.06 -20.06
C GLU A 114 -10.40 -13.28 -20.85
N THR A 115 -10.15 -14.49 -20.33
CA THR A 115 -10.55 -15.76 -20.95
C THR A 115 -11.90 -16.28 -20.46
N ALA A 116 -12.41 -15.81 -19.33
CA ALA A 116 -13.73 -16.21 -18.83
C ALA A 116 -14.86 -15.65 -19.73
N PRO A 117 -15.78 -16.50 -20.25
CA PRO A 117 -16.93 -16.03 -21.03
C PRO A 117 -17.89 -15.23 -20.11
N ARG A 118 -18.30 -14.05 -20.58
CA ARG A 118 -19.29 -13.18 -19.91
C ARG A 118 -20.69 -13.76 -19.91
#